data_AF-A0A355UFI0-F1
#
_entry.id   AF-A0A355UFI0-F1
#
_cell.length_a   1.000
_cell.length_b   1.000
_cell.length_c   1.000
_cell.angle_alpha   90.00
_cell.angle_beta   90.00
_cell.angle_gamma   90.00
#
_symmetry.space_group_name_H-M   'P 1'
#
loop_
_entity.id
_entity.type
_entity.pdbx_description
1 polymer ?
#
loop_
_entity_poly.entity_id
_entity_poly.type
_entity_poly.pdbx_seq_one_letter_code
_entity_poly.pdbx_strand_id
1 'polypeptide(L)' 'MKKILVLGSGGQIGSELTMRLRSVYGGANVVAADIKLPLIDDIMQSGPVEQCDATNAAQIAEIVKKHNIDAIYNLVAI' A
#
# COMPACT_ATOMS: atom_id res chain seq x y z
N MET A 1 14.37 7.15 -5.39
CA MET A 1 13.77 5.79 -5.35
C MET A 1 12.28 5.95 -5.58
N LYS A 2 11.66 5.05 -6.36
CA LYS A 2 10.21 5.14 -6.67
C LYS A 2 9.38 5.01 -5.38
N LYS A 3 8.37 5.86 -5.22
CA LYS A 3 7.35 5.80 -4.16
C LYS A 3 6.14 5.01 -4.65
N ILE A 4 5.79 3.93 -3.96
CA ILE A 4 4.80 2.95 -4.44
C ILE A 4 3.63 2.88 -3.46
N LEU A 5 2.41 2.87 -4.00
CA LEU A 5 1.18 2.55 -3.28
C LEU A 5 0.67 1.18 -3.72
N VAL A 6 0.34 0.31 -2.76
CA VAL A 6 -0.30 -0.99 -3.02
C VAL A 6 -1.71 -0.98 -2.43
N LEU A 7 -2.73 -0.89 -3.28
CA LEU A 7 -4.14 -1.01 -2.87
C LEU A 7 -4.54 -2.49 -2.82
N GLY A 8 -5.25 -2.91 -1.77
CA GLY A 8 -5.58 -4.33 -1.55
C GLY A 8 -4.41 -5.13 -0.96
N SER A 9 -3.59 -4.46 -0.15
CA SER A 9 -2.35 -5.01 0.42
C SER A 9 -2.58 -6.13 1.46
N GLY A 10 -3.79 -6.29 2.00
CA GLY A 10 -4.13 -7.37 2.93
C GLY A 10 -4.49 -8.70 2.25
N GLY A 11 -4.62 -8.73 0.92
CA GLY A 11 -4.91 -9.96 0.18
C GLY A 11 -3.71 -10.91 0.06
N GLN A 12 -3.95 -12.11 -0.47
CA GLN A 12 -2.92 -13.13 -0.68
C GLN A 12 -1.74 -12.61 -1.54
N ILE A 13 -2.05 -11.96 -2.66
CA ILE A 13 -1.02 -11.38 -3.54
C ILE A 13 -0.49 -10.06 -2.95
N GLY A 14 -1.37 -9.24 -2.37
CA GLY A 14 -1.01 -7.93 -1.85
C GLY A 14 0.01 -7.98 -0.73
N SER A 15 -0.09 -8.96 0.16
CA SER A 15 0.80 -9.12 1.30
C SER A 15 2.23 -9.49 0.88
N GLU A 16 2.35 -10.52 0.04
CA GLU A 16 3.62 -10.95 -0.54
C GLU A 16 4.28 -9.87 -1.40
N LEU A 17 3.49 -9.22 -2.27
CA LEU A 17 4.00 -8.15 -3.13
C LEU A 17 4.50 -6.97 -2.30
N THR A 18 3.77 -6.57 -1.26
CA THR A 18 4.17 -5.46 -0.38
C THR A 18 5.52 -5.73 0.27
N MET A 19 5.70 -6.93 0.84
CA MET A 19 6.98 -7.33 1.46
C MET A 19 8.12 -7.38 0.44
N ARG A 20 7.86 -7.92 -0.75
CA ARG A 20 8.87 -7.96 -1.82
C ARG A 20 9.27 -6.56 -2.28
N LEU A 21 8.30 -5.67 -2.48
CA LEU A 21 8.57 -4.29 -2.89
C LEU A 21 9.35 -3.55 -1.79
N ARG A 22 9.03 -3.74 -0.51
CA ARG A 22 9.78 -3.15 0.61
C ARG A 22 11.22 -3.66 0.69
N SER A 23 11.45 -4.93 0.38
CA SER A 23 12.81 -5.49 0.28
C SER A 23 13.63 -4.85 -0.84
N VAL A 24 13.02 -4.55 -1.99
CA VAL A 24 13.72 -4.00 -3.16
C VAL A 24 13.85 -2.48 -3.11
N TYR A 25 12.80 -1.78 -2.69
CA TYR A 25 12.69 -0.32 -2.74
C TYR A 25 12.81 0.35 -1.36
N GLY A 26 12.91 -0.42 -0.27
CA GLY A 26 12.96 0.07 1.10
C GLY A 26 11.58 0.30 1.71
N GLY A 27 11.43 -0.06 3.01
CA GLY A 27 10.18 0.00 3.77
C GLY A 27 9.45 1.35 3.66
N ALA A 28 10.17 2.45 3.86
CA ALA A 28 9.63 3.81 3.83
C ALA A 28 9.20 4.31 2.42
N ASN A 29 9.45 3.55 1.37
CA ASN A 29 9.08 3.91 -0.01
C ASN A 29 7.85 3.15 -0.53
N VAL A 30 7.29 2.22 0.26
CA VAL A 30 6.11 1.43 -0.13
C VAL A 30 5.02 1.57 0.91
N VAL A 31 3.94 2.24 0.50
CA VAL A 31 2.73 2.44 1.29
C VAL A 31 1.77 1.28 1.01
N ALA A 32 1.46 0.52 2.05
CA ALA A 32 0.44 -0.51 1.99
C ALA A 32 -0.92 0.15 2.28
N ALA A 33 -1.95 -0.18 1.51
CA ALA A 33 -3.29 0.31 1.75
C ALA A 33 -4.33 -0.79 1.59
N ASP A 34 -5.32 -0.78 2.48
CA ASP A 34 -6.45 -1.71 2.46
C ASP A 34 -7.66 -1.08 3.16
N ILE A 35 -8.87 -1.56 2.84
CA ILE A 35 -10.10 -1.12 3.50
C ILE A 35 -10.20 -1.69 4.91
N LYS A 36 -9.58 -2.87 5.15
CA LYS A 36 -9.54 -3.55 6.46
C LYS A 36 -8.15 -3.43 7.09
N LEU A 37 -8.12 -2.88 8.29
CA LEU A 37 -6.96 -2.87 9.17
C LEU A 37 -7.31 -3.57 10.50
N PRO A 38 -6.32 -4.09 11.25
CA PRO A 38 -4.89 -4.15 10.91
C PRO A 38 -4.58 -5.17 9.79
N LEU A 39 -3.44 -4.98 9.13
CA LEU A 39 -2.83 -5.99 8.27
C LEU A 39 -2.00 -6.97 9.13
N ILE A 40 -1.38 -7.96 8.49
CA ILE A 40 -0.42 -8.84 9.17
C ILE A 40 0.73 -8.02 9.79
N ASP A 41 1.24 -8.48 10.93
CA ASP A 41 2.23 -7.74 11.74
C ASP A 41 3.47 -7.36 10.93
N ASP A 42 3.95 -8.25 10.06
CA ASP A 42 5.10 -7.99 9.19
C ASP A 42 4.91 -6.74 8.32
N ILE A 43 3.70 -6.51 7.80
CA ILE A 43 3.38 -5.32 7.01
C ILE A 43 3.19 -4.11 7.93
N MET A 44 2.53 -4.29 9.07
CA MET A 44 2.32 -3.19 10.02
C MET A 44 3.63 -2.61 10.56
N GLN A 45 4.67 -3.44 10.71
CA GLN A 45 5.95 -3.05 11.29
C GLN A 45 7.03 -2.67 10.26
N SER A 46 6.88 -3.07 8.99
CA SER A 46 7.92 -2.86 7.97
C SER A 46 7.81 -1.57 7.14
N GLY A 47 6.78 -0.74 7.36
CA GLY A 47 6.63 0.52 6.64
C GLY A 47 5.25 1.18 6.78
N PRO A 48 4.99 2.28 6.04
CA PRO A 48 3.75 3.04 6.14
C PRO A 48 2.53 2.24 5.68
N VAL A 49 1.43 2.37 6.42
CA VAL A 49 0.14 1.75 6.14
C VAL A 49 -0.95 2.82 6.18
N GLU A 50 -1.89 2.77 5.26
CA GLU A 50 -3.06 3.66 5.21
C GLU A 50 -4.35 2.83 5.12
N GLN A 51 -5.40 3.24 5.82
CA GLN A 51 -6.73 2.71 5.55
C GLN A 51 -7.30 3.41 4.31
N CYS A 52 -7.75 2.64 3.31
CA CYS A 52 -8.24 3.22 2.06
C CYS A 52 -9.35 2.36 1.45
N ASP A 53 -10.49 2.97 1.16
CA ASP A 53 -11.47 2.40 0.23
C ASP A 53 -11.04 2.71 -1.20
N ALA A 54 -10.74 1.68 -2.00
CA ALA A 54 -10.25 1.86 -3.37
C ALA A 54 -11.31 2.40 -4.35
N THR A 55 -12.60 2.42 -3.94
CA THR A 55 -13.67 3.10 -4.70
C THR A 55 -13.73 4.60 -4.41
N ASN A 56 -13.07 5.07 -3.34
CA ASN A 56 -13.02 6.46 -2.96
C ASN A 56 -11.79 7.17 -3.58
N ALA A 57 -11.99 7.77 -4.74
CA ALA A 57 -10.93 8.46 -5.47
C ALA A 57 -10.28 9.63 -4.68
N ALA A 58 -11.04 10.30 -3.80
CA ALA A 58 -10.51 11.40 -3.00
C ALA A 58 -9.50 10.89 -1.96
N GLN A 59 -9.79 9.77 -1.29
CA GLN A 59 -8.85 9.13 -0.35
C GLN A 59 -7.56 8.72 -1.07
N ILE A 60 -7.66 8.10 -2.25
CA ILE A 60 -6.49 7.72 -3.04
C ILE A 60 -5.66 8.97 -3.39
N ALA A 61 -6.30 10.06 -3.83
CA ALA A 61 -5.61 11.30 -4.17
C ALA A 61 -4.89 11.93 -2.97
N GLU A 62 -5.50 11.89 -1.78
CA GLU A 62 -4.87 12.35 -0.54
C GLU A 62 -3.64 11.52 -0.18
N ILE A 63 -3.72 10.19 -0.27
CA ILE A 63 -2.58 9.28 -0.02
C ILE A 63 -1.46 9.53 -1.04
N VAL A 64 -1.81 9.66 -2.33
CA VAL A 64 -0.86 9.95 -3.41
C VAL A 64 -0.09 11.25 -3.13
N LYS A 65 -0.81 12.30 -2.73
CA LYS A 65 -0.19 13.60 -2.38
C LYS A 65 0.64 13.53 -1.10
N LYS A 66 0.11 12.88 -0.04
CA LYS A 66 0.78 12.75 1.27
C LYS A 66 2.13 12.05 1.16
N HIS A 67 2.21 10.99 0.35
CA HIS A 67 3.40 10.14 0.24
C HIS A 67 4.22 10.38 -1.02
N ASN A 68 3.80 11.32 -1.88
CA ASN A 68 4.41 11.63 -3.17
C ASN A 68 4.54 10.37 -4.05
N ILE A 69 3.44 9.66 -4.25
CA ILE A 69 3.40 8.37 -4.95
C ILE A 69 3.69 8.53 -6.44
N ASP A 70 4.61 7.70 -6.96
CA ASP A 70 5.00 7.63 -8.38
C ASP A 70 4.30 6.48 -9.12
N ALA A 71 3.97 5.39 -8.42
CA ALA A 71 3.41 4.18 -9.00
C ALA A 71 2.35 3.56 -8.08
N ILE A 72 1.28 3.05 -8.67
CA ILE A 72 0.18 2.38 -7.96
C ILE A 72 0.05 0.96 -8.49
N TYR A 73 0.08 -0.02 -7.59
CA TYR A 73 -0.41 -1.38 -7.83
C TYR A 73 -1.84 -1.47 -7.27
N ASN A 74 -2.84 -1.53 -8.15
CA ASN A 74 -4.22 -1.74 -7.74
C ASN A 74 -4.57 -3.23 -7.80
N LEU A 75 -4.67 -3.89 -6.63
CA LEU A 75 -5.00 -5.31 -6.51
C LEU A 75 -6.45 -5.52 -6.03
N VAL A 76 -7.21 -4.45 -5.83
CA VAL A 76 -8.62 -4.56 -5.44
C VAL A 76 -9.44 -5.00 -6.65
N ALA A 77 -10.25 -6.03 -6.47
CA ALA A 77 -11.12 -6.62 -7.48
C ALA A 77 -12.52 -6.89 -6.90
N ILE A 78 -13.50 -7.06 -7.79
CA ILE A 78 -14.92 -7.37 -7.49
C ILE A 78 -15.11 -8.89 -7.50
#